data_AF-A0A1D6GLM6-F1
#
_entry.id   AF-A0A1D6GLM6-F1
#
_cell.length_a   1.000
_cell.length_b   1.000
_cell.length_c   1.000
_cell.angle_alpha   90.00
_cell.angle_beta   90.00
_cell.angle_gamma   90.00
#
_symmetry.space_group_name_H-M   'P 1'
#
loop_
_entity.id
_entity.type
_entity.pdbx_description
1 polymer ?
#
loop_
_entity_poly.entity_id
_entity_poly.type
_entity_poly.pdbx_seq_one_letter_code
_entity_poly.pdbx_strand_id
1 'polypeptide(L)'
;MNLLNINQHQARALLIHHRWSMDGIYDSLDMGRERMLRNSGIVLQEVNSIAAAGSMTPWRTVTCKVCFEDFSMDAVSTMDCGHCFCNDCWTEYFHAAVESGKKQIRCMEVKCSAFCDEDLVRFLLVQKYPDMAKNFNRFLLGSYLEDNASVKWCPSTPNCGHAIRVGTDERCCEVECPCGLSFCFNCMGHAHSPCPCTIWEKWNASRSEGENIKWILANTKSCPKCFKAIEKNGGCNLVRCKCGQCMCWLCGGGTGQDHTWNSITGHSCNRYEEEICVETVHTGRQQMQRYKHYHDRFKIHGDSSYGVEKQKLGAAIEERVRLLESDRERPLAIRDGDWLTRAHRRLLVSRQVLSRSYVFAYYMFGGHELRTRPAERANLGVARNLFEHQQEQLERHVEHLSRSLAESADLAGAPDAEIVKQKQTAITLTKTVERLCGEMYKCIQDELLTLLVEPMSIAAYRPDGPDRAKPAI
;
A
#
# COMPACT_ATOMS: atom_id res chain seq x y z
N MET A 1 28.05 7.72 -4.87
CA MET A 1 28.66 9.06 -4.84
C MET A 1 29.89 9.22 -5.75
N ASN A 2 30.56 8.16 -6.23
CA ASN A 2 31.76 8.29 -7.09
C ASN A 2 31.52 8.27 -8.61
N LEU A 3 30.28 8.22 -9.10
CA LEU A 3 30.03 8.13 -10.54
C LEU A 3 30.32 9.45 -11.27
N LEU A 4 30.09 10.59 -10.60
CA LEU A 4 30.11 11.92 -11.24
C LEU A 4 31.24 12.84 -10.75
N ASN A 5 32.03 12.42 -9.76
CA ASN A 5 33.10 13.20 -9.13
C ASN A 5 32.65 14.64 -8.78
N ILE A 6 31.58 14.75 -7.99
CA ILE A 6 30.99 16.02 -7.52
C ILE A 6 30.86 15.98 -6.00
N ASN A 7 30.83 17.16 -5.38
CA ASN A 7 30.67 17.30 -3.93
C ASN A 7 29.25 16.93 -3.46
N GLN A 8 29.07 16.71 -2.16
CA GLN A 8 27.79 16.24 -1.59
C GLN A 8 26.64 17.24 -1.82
N HIS A 9 26.88 18.54 -1.63
CA HIS A 9 25.87 19.59 -1.88
C HIS A 9 25.51 19.69 -3.36
N GLN A 10 26.48 19.50 -4.26
CA GLN A 10 26.25 19.45 -5.70
C GLN A 10 25.41 18.23 -6.09
N ALA A 11 25.68 17.07 -5.48
CA ALA A 11 24.88 15.87 -5.69
C ALA A 11 23.42 16.05 -5.20
N ARG A 12 23.21 16.72 -4.05
CA ARG A 12 21.85 17.07 -3.59
C ARG A 12 21.16 18.04 -4.52
N ALA A 13 21.86 19.08 -4.98
CA ALA A 13 21.29 20.03 -5.93
C ALA A 13 20.87 19.37 -7.25
N LEU A 14 21.66 18.41 -7.73
CA LEU A 14 21.34 17.57 -8.89
C LEU A 14 20.08 16.74 -8.63
N LEU A 15 20.01 16.05 -7.48
CA LEU A 15 18.87 15.22 -7.11
C LEU A 15 17.59 16.04 -7.01
N ILE A 16 17.62 17.21 -6.35
CA ILE A 16 16.45 18.10 -6.23
C ILE A 16 16.01 18.59 -7.63
N HIS A 17 16.96 18.97 -8.50
CA HIS A 17 16.65 19.41 -9.86
C HIS A 17 15.91 18.33 -10.67
N HIS A 18 16.32 17.06 -10.52
CA HIS A 18 15.69 15.92 -11.17
C HIS A 18 14.56 15.28 -10.36
N ARG A 19 14.04 15.96 -9.33
CA ARG A 19 12.96 15.47 -8.46
C ARG A 19 13.24 14.07 -7.91
N TRP A 20 14.47 13.84 -7.50
CA TRP A 20 14.97 12.59 -6.93
C TRP A 20 14.84 11.36 -7.86
N SER A 21 14.60 11.58 -9.15
CA SER A 21 14.55 10.52 -10.17
C SER A 21 15.95 10.19 -10.67
N MET A 22 16.41 8.96 -10.38
CA MET A 22 17.69 8.47 -10.89
C MET A 22 17.66 8.25 -12.41
N ASP A 23 16.55 7.75 -12.96
CA ASP A 23 16.38 7.56 -14.40
C ASP A 23 16.52 8.89 -15.15
N GLY A 24 15.90 9.96 -14.63
CA GLY A 24 16.04 11.28 -15.23
C GLY A 24 17.47 11.84 -15.19
N ILE A 25 18.27 11.45 -14.20
CA ILE A 25 19.70 11.79 -14.14
C ILE A 25 20.47 10.96 -15.16
N TYR A 26 20.20 9.66 -15.29
CA TYR A 26 20.85 8.79 -16.28
C TYR A 26 20.55 9.23 -17.71
N ASP A 27 19.28 9.51 -18.05
CA ASP A 27 18.88 10.05 -19.35
C ASP A 27 19.62 11.36 -19.68
N SER A 28 19.82 12.20 -18.67
CA SER A 28 20.55 13.47 -18.82
C SER A 28 22.07 13.28 -18.92
N LEU A 29 22.60 12.26 -18.25
CA LEU A 29 24.00 11.88 -18.32
C LEU A 29 24.36 11.33 -19.70
N ASP A 30 23.45 10.59 -20.34
CA ASP A 30 23.61 10.10 -21.72
C ASP A 30 23.71 11.24 -22.74
N MET A 31 23.09 12.39 -22.45
CA MET A 31 23.24 13.63 -23.23
C MET A 31 24.54 14.40 -22.94
N GLY A 32 25.37 13.92 -22.00
CA GLY A 32 26.68 14.46 -21.65
C GLY A 32 26.76 15.08 -20.24
N ARG A 33 27.76 14.65 -19.46
CA ARG A 33 28.00 15.09 -18.06
C ARG A 33 28.05 16.60 -17.88
N GLU A 34 28.84 17.32 -18.67
CA GLU A 34 29.01 18.77 -18.50
C GLU A 34 27.73 19.55 -18.78
N ARG A 35 26.96 19.10 -19.77
CA ARG A 35 25.67 19.69 -20.12
C ARG A 35 24.65 19.47 -19.01
N MET A 36 24.58 18.26 -18.46
CA MET A 36 23.75 17.94 -17.31
C MET A 36 24.07 18.85 -16.12
N LEU A 37 25.35 18.89 -15.70
CA LEU A 37 25.77 19.70 -14.56
C LEU A 37 25.46 21.19 -14.77
N ARG A 38 25.72 21.74 -15.96
CA ARG A 38 25.42 23.13 -16.29
C ARG A 38 23.93 23.43 -16.26
N ASN A 39 23.09 22.56 -16.83
CA ASN A 39 21.64 22.71 -16.82
C ASN A 39 21.08 22.65 -15.39
N SER A 40 21.67 21.82 -14.55
CA SER A 40 21.37 21.72 -13.12
C SER A 40 22.06 22.81 -12.28
N GLY A 41 22.66 23.85 -12.87
CA GLY A 41 23.26 24.96 -12.13
C GLY A 41 24.45 24.57 -11.25
N ILE A 42 25.12 23.45 -11.55
CA ILE A 42 26.31 22.99 -10.85
C ILE A 42 27.54 23.48 -11.62
N VAL A 43 28.37 24.25 -10.95
CA VAL A 43 29.64 24.75 -11.48
C VAL A 43 30.76 23.92 -10.85
N LEU A 44 31.52 23.23 -11.69
CA LEU A 44 32.76 22.59 -11.23
C LEU A 44 33.86 23.64 -11.29
N GLN A 45 34.55 23.86 -10.18
CA GLN A 45 35.77 24.64 -10.19
C GLN A 45 36.82 23.79 -10.91
N GLU A 46 37.28 24.22 -12.07
CA GLU A 46 38.54 23.69 -12.60
C GLU A 46 39.60 24.02 -11.57
N VAL A 47 40.28 22.99 -11.06
CA VAL A 47 41.42 23.16 -10.16
C VAL A 47 42.55 23.77 -10.97
N ASN A 48 42.46 25.07 -11.25
CA ASN A 48 43.58 25.82 -11.78
C ASN A 48 44.61 25.91 -10.64
N SER A 49 45.54 24.97 -10.66
CA SER A 49 46.77 24.97 -9.86
C SER A 49 47.72 26.12 -10.25
N ILE A 50 47.20 27.34 -10.46
CA ILE A 50 47.99 28.53 -10.74
C ILE A 50 47.36 29.74 -10.04
N ALA A 51 47.58 29.84 -8.73
CA ALA A 51 47.93 31.09 -8.05
C ALA A 51 48.61 30.82 -6.69
N ALA A 52 49.41 29.76 -6.60
CA ALA A 52 50.53 29.70 -5.66
C ALA A 52 51.72 30.41 -6.32
N ALA A 53 51.63 31.72 -6.48
CA ALA A 53 52.74 32.55 -6.92
C ALA A 53 52.67 33.90 -6.23
N GLY A 54 53.45 34.03 -5.16
CA GLY A 54 54.09 35.27 -4.72
C GLY A 54 53.18 36.43 -4.32
N SER A 55 52.82 36.51 -3.04
CA SER A 55 53.11 37.69 -2.20
C SER A 55 52.56 37.44 -0.80
N MET A 56 53.47 37.24 0.16
CA MET A 56 53.16 37.35 1.57
C MET A 56 52.91 38.82 1.90
N THR A 57 51.63 39.22 1.96
CA THR A 57 51.20 40.41 2.69
C THR A 57 50.15 40.00 3.72
N PRO A 58 50.22 40.45 4.99
CA PRO A 58 49.48 39.80 6.07
C PRO A 58 48.00 40.22 6.21
N TRP A 59 47.48 41.04 5.29
CA TRP A 59 46.14 41.63 5.41
C TRP A 59 45.53 41.77 4.02
N ARG A 60 45.00 40.67 3.47
CA ARG A 60 44.15 40.73 2.27
C ARG A 60 42.73 41.02 2.73
N THR A 61 42.29 42.26 2.59
CA THR A 61 40.87 42.62 2.72
C THR A 61 40.14 42.37 1.40
N VAL A 62 38.85 42.06 1.49
CA VAL A 62 37.96 41.83 0.35
C VAL A 62 36.80 42.81 0.44
N THR A 63 36.59 43.61 -0.59
CA THR A 63 35.45 44.53 -0.68
C THR A 63 34.18 43.78 -1.10
N CYS A 64 33.14 43.83 -0.27
CA CYS A 64 31.85 43.23 -0.59
C CYS A 64 31.08 44.10 -1.59
N LYS A 65 30.64 43.53 -2.72
CA LYS A 65 29.90 44.30 -3.76
C LYS A 65 28.45 44.64 -3.42
N VAL A 66 27.95 44.17 -2.26
CA VAL A 66 26.55 44.40 -1.83
C VAL A 66 26.48 45.57 -0.85
N CYS A 67 27.27 45.53 0.23
CA CYS A 67 27.35 46.62 1.21
C CYS A 67 28.47 47.63 0.93
N PHE A 68 29.39 47.35 0.00
CA PHE A 68 30.54 48.18 -0.36
C PHE A 68 31.56 48.41 0.78
N GLU A 69 31.57 47.54 1.78
CA GLU A 69 32.52 47.56 2.90
C GLU A 69 33.67 46.54 2.71
N ASP A 70 34.81 46.78 3.36
CA ASP A 70 35.98 45.92 3.33
C ASP A 70 36.01 44.96 4.53
N PHE A 71 36.18 43.67 4.24
CA PHE A 71 36.17 42.61 5.24
C PHE A 71 37.47 41.80 5.22
N SER A 72 37.84 41.23 6.36
CA SER A 72 38.90 40.24 6.44
C SER A 72 38.46 38.90 5.85
N MET A 73 39.42 38.04 5.51
CA MET A 73 39.16 36.74 4.87
C MET A 73 38.27 35.78 5.69
N ASP A 74 38.23 35.94 7.01
CA ASP A 74 37.38 35.17 7.93
C ASP A 74 35.92 35.65 7.98
N ALA A 75 35.66 36.89 7.57
CA ALA A 75 34.33 37.50 7.55
C ALA A 75 33.64 37.40 6.17
N VAL A 76 34.22 36.66 5.23
CA VAL A 76 33.70 36.45 3.87
C VAL A 76 33.58 34.97 3.54
N SER A 77 32.61 34.64 2.69
CA SER A 77 32.43 33.28 2.16
C SER A 77 32.41 33.30 0.63
N THR A 78 33.13 32.35 0.03
CA THR A 78 33.23 32.15 -1.43
C THR A 78 32.45 30.91 -1.85
N MET A 79 31.67 31.03 -2.93
CA MET A 79 30.89 29.93 -3.51
C MET A 79 31.70 29.14 -4.55
N ASP A 80 31.20 27.97 -4.96
CA ASP A 80 31.79 27.14 -6.03
C ASP A 80 32.00 27.90 -7.36
N CYS A 81 31.18 28.91 -7.63
CA CYS A 81 31.32 29.79 -8.79
C CYS A 81 32.44 30.83 -8.67
N GLY A 82 33.13 30.90 -7.54
CA GLY A 82 34.20 31.85 -7.24
C GLY A 82 33.74 33.21 -6.74
N HIS A 83 32.44 33.48 -6.67
CA HIS A 83 31.93 34.74 -6.13
C HIS A 83 32.00 34.76 -4.60
N CYS A 84 32.46 35.89 -4.05
CA CYS A 84 32.74 36.09 -2.64
C CYS A 84 32.03 37.34 -2.11
N PHE A 85 31.36 37.21 -0.97
CA PHE A 85 30.65 38.28 -0.28
C PHE A 85 30.82 38.14 1.24
N CYS A 86 30.55 39.20 1.99
CA CYS A 86 30.61 39.14 3.45
C CYS A 86 29.51 38.23 4.02
N ASN A 87 29.80 37.64 5.18
CA ASN A 87 28.92 36.68 5.84
C ASN A 87 27.57 37.32 6.23
N ASP A 88 27.54 38.61 6.55
CA ASP A 88 26.29 39.33 6.86
C ASP A 88 25.37 39.44 5.64
N CYS A 89 25.91 39.86 4.47
CA CYS A 89 25.13 39.92 3.23
C CYS A 89 24.63 38.53 2.81
N TRP A 90 25.46 37.49 2.96
CA TRP A 90 25.02 36.10 2.73
C TRP A 90 23.88 35.70 3.67
N THR A 91 24.01 36.01 4.96
CA THR A 91 23.03 35.65 5.98
C THR A 91 21.67 36.28 5.71
N GLU A 92 21.63 37.59 5.40
CA GLU A 92 20.37 38.27 5.07
C GLU A 92 19.76 37.75 3.75
N TYR A 93 20.59 37.50 2.74
CA TYR A 93 20.14 36.92 1.48
C TYR A 93 19.52 35.52 1.69
N PHE A 94 20.17 34.68 2.49
CA PHE A 94 19.66 33.35 2.82
C PHE A 94 18.38 33.42 3.64
N HIS A 95 18.28 34.35 4.60
CA HIS A 95 17.07 34.54 5.39
C HIS A 95 15.87 34.84 4.48
N ALA A 96 16.00 35.86 3.62
CA ALA A 96 14.95 36.23 2.68
C ALA A 96 14.61 35.10 1.69
N ALA A 97 15.61 34.35 1.23
CA ALA A 97 15.39 33.22 0.33
C ALA A 97 14.59 32.08 1.01
N VAL A 98 14.93 31.73 2.25
CA VAL A 98 14.21 30.69 3.01
C VAL A 98 12.82 31.16 3.43
N GLU A 99 12.66 32.43 3.82
CA GLU A 99 11.35 33.03 4.11
C GLU A 99 10.41 32.97 2.90
N SER A 100 10.96 33.15 1.68
CA SER A 100 10.22 32.97 0.43
C SER A 100 9.97 31.50 0.04
N GLY A 101 10.37 30.53 0.86
CA GLY A 101 10.12 29.10 0.66
C GLY A 101 11.02 28.44 -0.40
N LYS A 102 12.17 29.04 -0.74
CA LYS A 102 13.08 28.47 -1.75
C LYS A 102 13.81 27.24 -1.21
N LYS A 103 13.56 26.08 -1.84
CA LYS A 103 14.25 24.81 -1.59
C LYS A 103 15.71 24.81 -2.08
N GLN A 104 16.00 25.53 -3.17
CA GLN A 104 17.36 25.71 -3.70
C GLN A 104 17.66 27.19 -3.87
N ILE A 105 18.76 27.64 -3.25
CA ILE A 105 19.20 29.04 -3.26
C ILE A 105 20.34 29.17 -4.27
N ARG A 106 20.27 30.17 -5.15
CA ARG A 106 21.34 30.47 -6.12
C ARG A 106 22.28 31.55 -5.56
N CYS A 107 23.47 31.63 -6.14
CA CYS A 107 24.43 32.69 -5.84
C CYS A 107 23.79 34.09 -6.05
N MET A 108 24.12 35.04 -5.18
CA MET A 108 23.56 36.40 -5.23
C MET A 108 24.10 37.26 -6.38
N GLU A 109 25.23 36.87 -6.99
CA GLU A 109 25.78 37.58 -8.16
C GLU A 109 24.84 37.51 -9.36
N VAL A 110 24.71 38.63 -10.06
CA VAL A 110 23.77 38.80 -11.17
C VAL A 110 24.14 37.84 -12.32
N LYS A 111 23.14 37.12 -12.84
CA LYS A 111 23.28 36.09 -13.89
C LYS A 111 24.09 34.86 -13.48
N CYS A 112 24.45 34.68 -12.22
CA CYS A 112 25.05 33.44 -11.75
C CYS A 112 23.98 32.36 -11.56
N SER A 113 24.14 31.21 -12.21
CA SER A 113 23.21 30.08 -12.08
C SER A 113 23.61 29.08 -10.99
N ALA A 114 24.76 29.28 -10.34
CA ALA A 114 25.33 28.37 -9.37
C ALA A 114 24.45 28.24 -8.12
N PHE A 115 24.20 27.01 -7.68
CA PHE A 115 23.54 26.74 -6.40
C PHE A 115 24.47 26.96 -5.21
N CYS A 116 23.90 27.45 -4.12
CA CYS A 116 24.62 27.62 -2.88
C CYS A 116 24.76 26.30 -2.11
N ASP A 117 25.90 26.13 -1.44
CA ASP A 117 26.12 25.02 -0.53
C ASP A 117 25.16 25.10 0.66
N GLU A 118 24.34 24.07 0.81
CA GLU A 118 23.35 23.92 1.89
C GLU A 118 24.01 23.96 3.27
N ASP A 119 25.23 23.43 3.41
CA ASP A 119 25.95 23.44 4.69
C ASP A 119 26.41 24.85 5.06
N LEU A 120 26.83 25.65 4.09
CA LEU A 120 27.15 27.07 4.31
C LEU A 120 25.89 27.88 4.63
N VAL A 121 24.79 27.64 3.89
CA VAL A 121 23.49 28.27 4.17
C VAL A 121 23.06 27.99 5.61
N ARG A 122 23.11 26.72 6.03
CA ARG A 122 22.78 26.30 7.39
C ARG A 122 23.71 26.93 8.41
N PHE A 123 25.03 26.93 8.14
CA PHE A 123 26.03 27.48 9.06
C PHE A 123 25.77 28.97 9.33
N LEU A 124 25.59 29.78 8.28
CA LEU A 124 25.37 31.22 8.42
C LEU A 124 24.00 31.55 9.03
N LEU A 125 22.93 30.85 8.63
CA LEU A 125 21.61 31.05 9.22
C LEU A 125 21.56 30.68 10.70
N VAL A 126 22.25 29.63 11.15
CA VAL A 126 22.24 29.24 12.57
C VAL A 126 22.82 30.33 13.47
N GLN A 127 23.78 31.11 12.99
CA GLN A 127 24.43 32.16 13.80
C GLN A 127 23.46 33.29 14.18
N LYS A 128 22.55 33.66 13.27
CA LYS A 128 21.66 34.83 13.44
C LYS A 128 20.17 34.49 13.51
N TYR A 129 19.73 33.46 12.79
CA TYR A 129 18.34 33.07 12.58
C TYR A 129 18.13 31.54 12.73
N PRO A 130 18.28 30.98 13.95
CA PRO A 130 18.24 29.52 14.17
C PRO A 130 16.93 28.85 13.76
N ASP A 131 15.79 29.54 13.90
CA ASP A 131 14.50 28.99 13.45
C ASP A 131 14.37 28.97 11.92
N MET A 132 15.02 29.90 11.23
CA MET A 132 15.07 29.89 9.78
C MET A 132 15.95 28.76 9.25
N ALA A 133 17.05 28.43 9.93
CA ALA A 133 17.85 27.24 9.63
C ALA A 133 17.04 25.93 9.79
N LYS A 134 16.20 25.83 10.83
CA LYS A 134 15.27 24.69 10.98
C LYS A 134 14.26 24.62 9.85
N ASN A 135 13.70 25.78 9.44
CA ASN A 135 12.78 25.86 8.31
C ASN A 135 13.45 25.41 7.01
N PHE A 136 14.70 25.83 6.77
CA PHE A 136 15.47 25.39 5.61
C PHE A 136 15.63 23.86 5.57
N ASN A 137 16.01 23.24 6.70
CA ASN A 137 16.09 21.78 6.79
C ASN A 137 14.73 21.10 6.51
N ARG A 138 13.63 21.69 7.00
CA ARG A 138 12.28 21.19 6.72
C ARG A 138 11.93 21.30 5.23
N PHE A 139 12.34 22.38 4.55
CA PHE A 139 12.10 22.53 3.11
C PHE A 139 12.94 21.55 2.27
N LEU A 140 14.20 21.31 2.65
CA LEU A 140 15.05 20.31 2.01
C LEU A 140 14.45 18.90 2.19
N LEU A 141 14.01 18.57 3.41
CA LEU A 141 13.33 17.31 3.68
C LEU A 141 12.01 17.20 2.93
N GLY A 142 11.23 18.28 2.89
CA GLY A 142 9.98 18.38 2.13
C GLY A 142 10.22 18.09 0.65
N SER A 143 11.32 18.56 0.07
CA SER A 143 11.66 18.21 -1.31
C SER A 143 11.85 16.70 -1.51
N TYR A 144 12.56 16.04 -0.60
CA TYR A 144 12.74 14.58 -0.67
C TYR A 144 11.43 13.80 -0.52
N LEU A 145 10.44 14.33 0.20
CA LEU A 145 9.20 13.63 0.51
C LEU A 145 8.06 13.95 -0.45
N GLU A 146 8.02 15.17 -0.98
CA GLU A 146 6.96 15.64 -1.87
C GLU A 146 7.33 15.43 -3.35
N ASP A 147 8.61 15.63 -3.69
CA ASP A 147 9.06 15.61 -5.07
C ASP A 147 9.52 14.20 -5.50
N ASN A 148 9.61 13.24 -4.56
CA ASN A 148 10.08 11.87 -4.82
C ASN A 148 8.92 10.87 -4.96
N ALA A 149 8.71 10.35 -6.17
CA ALA A 149 7.65 9.38 -6.45
C ALA A 149 7.78 8.06 -5.66
N SER A 150 8.99 7.70 -5.24
CA SER A 150 9.30 6.48 -4.49
C SER A 150 9.17 6.64 -2.97
N VAL A 151 8.78 7.82 -2.47
CA VAL A 151 8.61 8.07 -1.04
C VAL A 151 7.26 8.73 -0.77
N LYS A 152 6.48 8.19 0.16
CA LYS A 152 5.20 8.78 0.58
C LYS A 152 4.99 8.66 2.07
N TRP A 153 4.30 9.62 2.65
CA TRP A 153 3.89 9.59 4.05
C TRP A 153 2.91 8.46 4.32
N CYS A 154 3.00 7.83 5.50
CA CYS A 154 1.98 6.91 5.96
C CYS A 154 0.62 7.63 6.09
N PRO A 155 -0.47 7.09 5.51
CA PRO A 155 -1.80 7.72 5.55
C PRO A 155 -2.54 7.49 6.87
N SER A 156 -1.85 7.11 7.95
CA SER A 156 -2.50 6.82 9.22
C SER A 156 -3.15 8.08 9.81
N THR A 157 -4.29 7.87 10.48
CA THR A 157 -5.00 8.93 11.21
C THR A 157 -5.13 8.50 12.67
N PRO A 158 -4.48 9.18 13.63
CA PRO A 158 -3.55 10.32 13.46
C PRO A 158 -2.24 9.93 12.73
N ASN A 159 -1.56 10.93 12.15
CA ASN A 159 -0.32 10.71 11.39
C ASN A 159 0.75 10.12 12.33
N CYS A 160 1.29 8.95 11.95
CA CYS A 160 2.30 8.24 12.74
C CYS A 160 3.73 8.79 12.57
N GLY A 161 3.93 9.74 11.66
CA GLY A 161 5.24 10.38 11.42
C GLY A 161 6.22 9.58 10.57
N HIS A 162 5.84 8.40 10.07
CA HIS A 162 6.71 7.60 9.20
C HIS A 162 6.52 7.95 7.72
N ALA A 163 7.63 8.12 7.00
CA ALA A 163 7.67 8.13 5.54
C ALA A 163 8.14 6.77 5.02
N ILE A 164 7.44 6.22 4.02
CA ILE A 164 7.74 4.91 3.45
C ILE A 164 8.43 5.08 2.10
N ARG A 165 9.55 4.39 1.91
CA ARG A 165 10.27 4.32 0.63
C ARG A 165 10.11 2.95 0.00
N VAL A 166 9.85 2.92 -1.32
CA VAL A 166 9.80 1.69 -2.11
C VAL A 166 10.80 1.76 -3.26
N GLY A 167 11.26 0.61 -3.76
CA GLY A 167 12.14 0.54 -4.92
C GLY A 167 11.44 1.04 -6.18
N THR A 168 12.19 1.65 -7.10
CA THR A 168 11.69 2.18 -8.39
C THR A 168 11.08 1.10 -9.29
N ASP A 169 11.48 -0.16 -9.10
CA ASP A 169 11.09 -1.29 -9.95
C ASP A 169 9.76 -1.95 -9.52
N GLU A 170 9.27 -1.67 -8.30
CA GLU A 170 8.01 -2.24 -7.78
C GLU A 170 6.83 -1.26 -7.98
N ARG A 171 6.31 -1.19 -9.21
CA ARG A 171 5.22 -0.25 -9.59
C ARG A 171 3.87 -0.50 -8.91
N CYS A 172 3.63 -1.69 -8.35
CA CYS A 172 2.41 -2.03 -7.62
C CYS A 172 2.77 -2.71 -6.31
N CYS A 173 2.90 -1.91 -5.25
CA CYS A 173 3.28 -2.37 -3.93
C CYS A 173 2.21 -1.98 -2.90
N GLU A 174 1.74 -3.00 -2.20
CA GLU A 174 1.13 -2.81 -0.89
C GLU A 174 2.26 -2.86 0.13
N VAL A 175 2.18 -2.00 1.14
CA VAL A 175 3.19 -1.89 2.19
C VAL A 175 2.52 -1.88 3.55
N GLU A 176 3.20 -2.45 4.54
CA GLU A 176 2.82 -2.32 5.95
C GLU A 176 3.76 -1.32 6.64
N CYS A 177 3.20 -0.22 7.13
CA CYS A 177 3.95 0.74 7.92
C CYS A 177 4.34 0.14 9.28
N PRO A 178 5.48 0.51 9.89
CA PRO A 178 5.83 0.11 11.25
C PRO A 178 4.73 0.32 12.30
N CYS A 179 3.84 1.29 12.10
CA CYS A 179 2.65 1.52 12.94
C CYS A 179 1.55 0.45 12.81
N GLY A 180 1.69 -0.52 11.90
CA GLY A 180 0.74 -1.61 11.65
C GLY A 180 -0.32 -1.31 10.59
N LEU A 181 -0.31 -0.12 9.97
CA LEU A 181 -1.23 0.20 8.87
C LEU A 181 -0.71 -0.37 7.55
N SER A 182 -1.52 -1.23 6.92
CA SER A 182 -1.29 -1.73 5.57
C SER A 182 -2.08 -0.91 4.54
N PHE A 183 -1.41 -0.40 3.51
CA PHE A 183 -2.01 0.46 2.49
C PHE A 183 -1.38 0.22 1.11
N CYS A 184 -2.08 0.64 0.05
CA CYS A 184 -1.53 0.65 -1.30
C CYS A 184 -0.66 1.90 -1.48
N PHE A 185 0.62 1.71 -1.83
CA PHE A 185 1.54 2.82 -2.04
C PHE A 185 1.15 3.69 -3.24
N ASN A 186 0.43 3.14 -4.22
CA ASN A 186 0.03 3.89 -5.41
C ASN A 186 -1.12 4.86 -5.10
N CYS A 187 -2.29 4.35 -4.69
CA CYS A 187 -3.49 5.16 -4.46
C CYS A 187 -3.62 5.74 -3.03
N MET A 188 -2.73 5.36 -2.10
CA MET A 188 -2.76 5.74 -0.68
C MET A 188 -4.00 5.26 0.11
N GLY A 189 -4.84 4.44 -0.51
CA GLY A 189 -5.98 3.79 0.13
C GLY A 189 -5.61 2.50 0.87
N HIS A 190 -6.59 1.87 1.53
CA HIS A 190 -6.41 0.55 2.13
C HIS A 190 -5.91 -0.48 1.12
N ALA A 191 -5.08 -1.42 1.58
CA ALA A 191 -4.67 -2.58 0.80
C ALA A 191 -5.90 -3.25 0.15
N HIS A 192 -5.83 -3.49 -1.15
CA HIS A 192 -6.95 -3.84 -2.00
C HIS A 192 -6.65 -4.96 -3.00
N SER A 193 -5.48 -5.59 -2.95
CA SER A 193 -5.14 -6.75 -3.78
C SER A 193 -6.00 -7.99 -3.43
N PRO A 194 -6.54 -8.71 -4.43
CA PRO A 194 -6.19 -8.68 -5.85
C PRO A 194 -7.11 -7.83 -6.74
N CYS A 195 -7.53 -6.65 -6.27
CA CYS A 195 -8.24 -5.66 -7.08
C CYS A 195 -7.26 -4.55 -7.53
N PRO A 196 -7.21 -4.17 -8.82
CA PRO A 196 -6.44 -3.01 -9.28
C PRO A 196 -6.92 -1.68 -8.68
N CYS A 197 -6.04 -0.69 -8.56
CA CYS A 197 -6.37 0.64 -8.00
C CYS A 197 -7.56 1.29 -8.72
N THR A 198 -7.57 1.24 -10.05
CA THR A 198 -8.61 1.82 -10.90
C THR A 198 -10.00 1.26 -10.60
N ILE A 199 -10.11 -0.05 -10.38
CA ILE A 199 -11.36 -0.73 -10.03
C ILE A 199 -11.74 -0.42 -8.57
N TRP A 200 -10.74 -0.42 -7.68
CA TRP A 200 -10.95 -0.14 -6.27
C TRP A 200 -11.45 1.28 -5.98
N GLU A 201 -10.91 2.28 -6.66
CA GLU A 201 -11.32 3.68 -6.56
C GLU A 201 -12.78 3.85 -7.01
N LYS A 202 -13.16 3.24 -8.14
CA LYS A 202 -14.55 3.22 -8.62
C LYS A 202 -15.50 2.61 -7.59
N TRP A 203 -15.13 1.45 -7.02
CA TRP A 203 -15.93 0.79 -5.99
C TRP A 203 -16.14 1.69 -4.76
N ASN A 204 -15.08 2.36 -4.30
CA ASN A 204 -15.17 3.25 -3.14
C ASN A 204 -16.06 4.47 -3.42
N ALA A 205 -15.97 5.05 -4.61
CA ALA A 205 -16.84 6.15 -5.03
C ALA A 205 -18.33 5.73 -5.05
N SER A 206 -18.64 4.59 -5.67
CA SER A 206 -20.01 4.04 -5.67
C SER A 206 -20.53 3.73 -4.26
N ARG A 207 -19.63 3.32 -3.35
CA ARG A 207 -19.98 3.04 -1.95
C ARG A 207 -20.25 4.30 -1.13
N SER A 208 -19.57 5.41 -1.41
CA SER A 208 -19.84 6.71 -0.78
C SER A 208 -21.15 7.33 -1.26
N GLU A 209 -21.51 7.16 -2.54
CA GLU A 209 -22.76 7.70 -3.11
C GLU A 209 -23.99 6.83 -2.78
N GLY A 210 -23.79 5.55 -2.46
CA GLY A 210 -24.83 4.55 -2.19
C GLY A 210 -25.50 4.60 -0.81
N GLU A 211 -25.60 5.75 -0.15
CA GLU A 211 -26.22 5.87 1.19
C GLU A 211 -27.66 5.33 1.27
N ASN A 212 -28.37 5.26 0.13
CA ASN A 212 -29.70 4.64 0.04
C ASN A 212 -29.69 3.10 0.18
N ILE A 213 -28.59 2.41 -0.12
CA ILE A 213 -28.44 0.95 0.02
C ILE A 213 -28.14 0.57 1.48
N LYS A 214 -27.44 1.47 2.20
CA LYS A 214 -27.04 1.31 3.60
C LYS A 214 -28.22 1.18 4.56
N TRP A 215 -29.38 1.80 4.26
CA TRP A 215 -30.56 1.75 5.12
C TRP A 215 -31.39 0.46 4.95
N ILE A 216 -31.33 -0.18 3.78
CA ILE A 216 -32.08 -1.42 3.47
C ILE A 216 -31.29 -2.68 3.90
N LEU A 217 -29.96 -2.61 3.91
CA LEU A 217 -29.04 -3.69 4.30
C LEU A 217 -28.72 -3.66 5.81
N ALA A 218 -29.76 -3.66 6.63
CA ALA A 218 -29.60 -3.89 8.07
C ALA A 218 -28.85 -5.21 8.32
N ASN A 219 -28.12 -5.33 9.44
CA ASN A 219 -27.27 -6.46 9.83
C ASN A 219 -28.01 -7.81 10.01
N THR A 220 -29.20 -7.96 9.44
CA THR A 220 -30.06 -9.14 9.51
C THR A 220 -30.56 -9.49 8.11
N LYS A 221 -30.61 -10.78 7.79
CA LYS A 221 -31.22 -11.28 6.55
C LYS A 221 -32.61 -11.84 6.85
N SER A 222 -33.57 -11.58 5.96
CA SER A 222 -34.93 -12.11 6.11
C SER A 222 -34.99 -13.59 5.73
N CYS A 223 -35.68 -14.39 6.54
CA CYS A 223 -35.95 -15.78 6.22
C CYS A 223 -36.73 -15.91 4.89
N PRO A 224 -36.31 -16.77 3.94
CA PRO A 224 -37.03 -16.93 2.68
C PRO A 224 -38.42 -17.58 2.83
N LYS A 225 -38.71 -18.18 3.99
CA LYS A 225 -40.01 -18.83 4.29
C LYS A 225 -40.95 -17.93 5.10
N CYS A 226 -40.47 -17.29 6.16
CA CYS A 226 -41.32 -16.55 7.10
C CYS A 226 -40.98 -15.05 7.22
N PHE A 227 -39.99 -14.58 6.46
CA PHE A 227 -39.53 -13.19 6.37
C PHE A 227 -39.04 -12.54 7.68
N LYS A 228 -39.01 -13.26 8.79
CA LYS A 228 -38.40 -12.79 10.05
C LYS A 228 -36.90 -12.60 9.86
N ALA A 229 -36.39 -11.52 10.45
CA ALA A 229 -34.96 -11.19 10.49
C ALA A 229 -34.15 -12.28 11.20
N ILE A 230 -33.01 -12.64 10.62
CA ILE A 230 -32.05 -13.62 11.14
C ILE A 230 -30.69 -12.93 11.22
N GLU A 231 -30.06 -13.04 12.38
CA GLU A 231 -28.72 -12.56 12.65
C GLU A 231 -27.72 -13.73 12.55
N LYS A 232 -26.50 -13.47 12.05
CA LYS A 232 -25.45 -14.50 11.97
C LYS A 232 -24.83 -14.69 13.35
N ASN A 233 -25.00 -15.88 13.94
CA ASN A 233 -24.46 -16.21 15.25
C ASN A 233 -23.26 -17.18 15.21
N GLY A 234 -22.43 -17.14 14.16
CA GLY A 234 -21.24 -18.00 14.04
C GLY A 234 -20.68 -18.12 12.61
N GLY A 235 -19.69 -18.99 12.43
CA GLY A 235 -18.91 -19.12 11.19
C GLY A 235 -19.58 -19.88 10.02
N CYS A 236 -20.69 -20.58 10.22
CA CYS A 236 -21.34 -21.32 9.13
C CYS A 236 -22.11 -20.38 8.19
N ASN A 237 -21.97 -20.57 6.89
CA ASN A 237 -22.81 -19.88 5.90
C ASN A 237 -24.20 -20.55 5.75
N LEU A 238 -24.46 -21.70 6.36
CA LEU A 238 -25.82 -22.19 6.56
C LEU A 238 -26.38 -21.69 7.89
N VAL A 239 -27.42 -20.87 7.85
CA VAL A 239 -28.14 -20.42 9.05
C VAL A 239 -29.53 -21.01 9.09
N ARG A 240 -30.01 -21.35 10.30
CA ARG A 240 -31.34 -21.93 10.52
C ARG A 240 -32.26 -20.91 11.17
N CYS A 241 -33.39 -20.62 10.52
CA CYS A 241 -34.43 -19.77 11.10
C CYS A 241 -35.16 -20.50 12.24
N LYS A 242 -35.73 -19.73 13.18
CA LYS A 242 -36.67 -20.25 14.20
C LYS A 242 -37.89 -20.98 13.61
N CYS A 243 -38.27 -20.70 12.35
CA CYS A 243 -39.35 -21.42 11.65
C CYS A 243 -38.91 -22.77 11.06
N GLY A 244 -37.65 -23.18 11.26
CA GLY A 244 -37.08 -24.42 10.76
C GLY A 244 -36.45 -24.33 9.36
N GLN A 245 -36.68 -23.25 8.59
CA GLN A 245 -36.07 -23.06 7.27
C GLN A 245 -34.57 -22.79 7.38
N CYS A 246 -33.76 -23.60 6.70
CA CYS A 246 -32.34 -23.33 6.49
C CYS A 246 -32.14 -22.42 5.28
N MET A 247 -31.17 -21.51 5.36
CA MET A 247 -30.83 -20.63 4.25
C MET A 247 -29.32 -20.38 4.19
N CYS A 248 -28.83 -20.09 2.99
CA CYS A 248 -27.46 -19.62 2.80
C CYS A 248 -27.34 -18.16 3.23
N TRP A 249 -26.42 -17.85 4.12
CA TRP A 249 -26.13 -16.49 4.61
C TRP A 249 -25.60 -15.58 3.50
N LEU A 250 -24.89 -16.12 2.51
CA LEU A 250 -24.31 -15.34 1.42
C LEU A 250 -25.42 -14.77 0.52
N CYS A 251 -26.30 -15.63 0.00
CA CYS A 251 -27.34 -15.20 -0.96
C CYS A 251 -28.73 -14.97 -0.35
N GLY A 252 -29.00 -15.47 0.86
CA GLY A 252 -30.33 -15.47 1.49
C GLY A 252 -31.30 -16.53 0.93
N GLY A 253 -30.85 -17.36 -0.02
CA GLY A 253 -31.66 -18.41 -0.64
C GLY A 253 -31.99 -19.54 0.31
N GLY A 254 -33.22 -20.08 0.19
CA GLY A 254 -33.65 -21.25 0.95
C GLY A 254 -32.88 -22.50 0.52
N THR A 255 -32.44 -23.28 1.49
CA THR A 255 -31.66 -24.50 1.25
C THR A 255 -32.17 -25.66 2.08
N GLY A 256 -31.71 -26.87 1.76
CA GLY A 256 -31.85 -28.05 2.61
C GLY A 256 -31.05 -27.92 3.92
N GLN A 257 -31.17 -28.94 4.76
CA GLN A 257 -30.38 -29.07 5.99
C GLN A 257 -29.03 -29.75 5.72
N ASP A 258 -28.96 -30.57 4.67
CA ASP A 258 -27.75 -31.27 4.27
C ASP A 258 -26.74 -30.27 3.75
N HIS A 259 -25.67 -30.13 4.51
CA HIS A 259 -24.55 -29.29 4.15
C HIS A 259 -23.30 -29.91 4.77
N THR A 260 -22.18 -29.66 4.10
CA THR A 260 -20.92 -29.62 4.80
C THR A 260 -20.69 -28.17 5.21
N TRP A 261 -19.76 -27.93 6.12
CA TRP A 261 -19.36 -26.56 6.45
C TRP A 261 -18.83 -25.78 5.24
N ASN A 262 -18.35 -26.50 4.22
CA ASN A 262 -17.70 -25.94 3.05
C ASN A 262 -18.65 -25.83 1.86
N SER A 263 -19.85 -26.43 1.91
CA SER A 263 -20.81 -26.36 0.81
C SER A 263 -22.18 -26.80 1.29
N ILE A 264 -23.21 -26.10 0.85
CA ILE A 264 -24.59 -26.54 1.06
C ILE A 264 -24.95 -27.50 -0.08
N THR A 265 -25.42 -28.71 0.25
CA THR A 265 -25.65 -29.76 -0.76
C THR A 265 -26.65 -29.26 -1.81
N GLY A 266 -26.26 -29.29 -3.08
CA GLY A 266 -27.08 -28.80 -4.19
C GLY A 266 -27.20 -27.28 -4.30
N HIS A 267 -26.35 -26.50 -3.63
CA HIS A 267 -26.40 -25.05 -3.64
C HIS A 267 -25.03 -24.43 -3.93
N SER A 268 -24.93 -23.72 -5.05
CA SER A 268 -23.81 -22.83 -5.39
C SER A 268 -24.39 -21.45 -5.63
N CYS A 269 -23.79 -20.42 -5.02
CA CYS A 269 -24.29 -19.06 -5.12
C CYS A 269 -23.19 -18.01 -5.29
N ASN A 270 -21.93 -18.38 -5.50
CA ASN A 270 -20.88 -17.40 -5.75
C ASN A 270 -21.03 -16.74 -7.13
N ARG A 271 -21.44 -17.52 -8.14
CA ARG A 271 -21.71 -17.03 -9.50
C ARG A 271 -22.95 -16.17 -9.53
N TYR A 272 -22.88 -15.10 -10.32
CA TYR A 272 -24.05 -14.33 -10.70
C TYR A 272 -24.51 -14.82 -12.08
N GLU A 273 -25.66 -15.48 -12.11
CA GLU A 273 -26.34 -15.87 -13.34
C GLU A 273 -27.23 -14.72 -13.78
N GLU A 274 -26.98 -14.17 -14.98
CA GLU A 274 -27.84 -13.15 -15.58
C GLU A 274 -29.08 -13.83 -16.15
N GLU A 275 -30.27 -13.43 -15.70
CA GLU A 275 -31.52 -13.84 -16.35
C GLU A 275 -31.55 -13.25 -17.77
N ILE A 276 -31.58 -14.09 -18.80
CA ILE A 276 -31.71 -13.67 -20.19
C ILE A 276 -33.14 -13.14 -20.40
N CYS A 277 -33.35 -11.84 -20.17
CA CYS A 277 -34.62 -11.19 -20.51
C CYS A 277 -34.53 -10.61 -21.92
N VAL A 278 -35.53 -10.93 -22.75
CA VAL A 278 -35.62 -10.54 -24.17
C VAL A 278 -36.13 -9.09 -24.35
N GLU A 279 -36.50 -8.39 -23.27
CA GLU A 279 -37.11 -7.05 -23.32
C GLU A 279 -36.28 -5.96 -22.62
N THR A 280 -36.16 -4.83 -23.32
CA THR A 280 -35.28 -3.67 -23.07
C THR A 280 -35.63 -2.80 -21.85
N VAL A 281 -36.47 -3.28 -20.92
CA VAL A 281 -37.09 -2.45 -19.85
C VAL A 281 -36.53 -2.76 -18.44
N HIS A 282 -35.71 -3.79 -18.26
CA HIS A 282 -35.25 -4.25 -16.93
C HIS A 282 -33.80 -3.93 -16.52
N THR A 283 -33.08 -3.07 -17.26
CA THR A 283 -31.63 -2.83 -17.07
C THR A 283 -31.26 -2.33 -15.67
N GLY A 284 -32.00 -1.38 -15.09
CA GLY A 284 -31.68 -0.81 -13.78
C GLY A 284 -31.89 -1.76 -12.59
N ARG A 285 -32.95 -2.59 -12.63
CA ARG A 285 -33.24 -3.56 -11.55
C ARG A 285 -32.22 -4.71 -11.55
N GLN A 286 -31.84 -5.19 -12.74
CA GLN A 286 -30.82 -6.23 -12.91
C GLN A 286 -29.45 -5.73 -12.44
N GLN A 287 -29.05 -4.50 -12.83
CA GLN A 287 -27.81 -3.87 -12.36
C GLN A 287 -27.79 -3.71 -10.83
N MET A 288 -28.92 -3.32 -10.21
CA MET A 288 -29.04 -3.23 -8.75
C MET A 288 -28.93 -4.60 -8.07
N GLN A 289 -29.57 -5.64 -8.60
CA GLN A 289 -29.47 -7.00 -8.07
C GLN A 289 -28.05 -7.55 -8.17
N ARG A 290 -27.38 -7.32 -9.31
CA ARG A 290 -25.98 -7.64 -9.52
C ARG A 290 -25.09 -6.92 -8.51
N TYR A 291 -25.24 -5.59 -8.36
CA TYR A 291 -24.48 -4.83 -7.38
C TYR A 291 -24.68 -5.38 -5.96
N LYS A 292 -25.93 -5.63 -5.55
CA LYS A 292 -26.25 -6.21 -4.24
C LYS A 292 -25.56 -7.55 -4.02
N HIS A 293 -25.54 -8.43 -5.03
CA HIS A 293 -24.87 -9.74 -4.94
C HIS A 293 -23.38 -9.61 -4.59
N TYR A 294 -22.65 -8.78 -5.32
CA TYR A 294 -21.21 -8.61 -5.09
C TYR A 294 -20.92 -7.79 -3.82
N HIS A 295 -21.71 -6.76 -3.55
CA HIS A 295 -21.59 -5.92 -2.36
C HIS A 295 -21.81 -6.71 -1.06
N ASP A 296 -22.81 -7.58 -1.01
CA ASP A 296 -23.07 -8.43 0.16
C ASP A 296 -21.87 -9.33 0.48
N ARG A 297 -21.25 -9.94 -0.53
CA ARG A 297 -20.09 -10.84 -0.33
C ARG A 297 -18.82 -10.08 0.03
N PHE A 298 -18.60 -8.93 -0.60
CA PHE A 298 -17.56 -7.99 -0.21
C PHE A 298 -17.66 -7.66 1.28
N LYS A 299 -18.84 -7.28 1.78
CA LYS A 299 -19.08 -6.96 3.19
C LYS A 299 -18.97 -8.17 4.11
N ILE A 300 -19.53 -9.31 3.73
CA ILE A 300 -19.50 -10.52 4.57
C ILE A 300 -18.06 -10.97 4.81
N HIS A 301 -17.20 -10.95 3.79
CA HIS A 301 -15.80 -11.32 3.96
C HIS A 301 -14.96 -10.20 4.56
N GLY A 302 -15.14 -8.95 4.12
CA GLY A 302 -14.28 -7.81 4.48
C GLY A 302 -14.61 -7.16 5.83
N ASP A 303 -15.89 -7.08 6.18
CA ASP A 303 -16.34 -6.40 7.40
C ASP A 303 -16.79 -7.43 8.46
N SER A 304 -17.78 -8.27 8.13
CA SER A 304 -18.44 -9.13 9.11
C SER A 304 -17.56 -10.28 9.60
N SER A 305 -17.14 -11.18 8.70
CA SER A 305 -16.39 -12.38 9.07
C SER A 305 -14.98 -12.01 9.51
N TYR A 306 -14.29 -11.17 8.73
CA TYR A 306 -12.96 -10.66 9.09
C TYR A 306 -12.96 -9.93 10.44
N GLY A 307 -13.96 -9.07 10.73
CA GLY A 307 -14.04 -8.36 12.01
C GLY A 307 -14.19 -9.30 13.21
N VAL A 308 -15.11 -10.28 13.10
CA VAL A 308 -15.33 -11.30 14.14
C VAL A 308 -14.09 -12.19 14.32
N GLU A 309 -13.48 -12.64 13.23
CA GLU A 309 -12.30 -13.51 13.27
C GLU A 309 -11.07 -12.77 13.80
N LYS A 310 -10.90 -11.49 13.46
CA LYS A 310 -9.80 -10.67 13.97
C LYS A 310 -9.92 -10.43 15.47
N GLN A 311 -11.11 -10.08 15.96
CA GLN A 311 -11.32 -9.71 17.35
C GLN A 311 -11.57 -10.93 18.26
N LYS A 312 -12.64 -11.68 18.02
CA LYS A 312 -13.09 -12.76 18.92
C LYS A 312 -12.23 -14.01 18.78
N LEU A 313 -12.05 -14.48 17.54
CA LEU A 313 -11.23 -15.67 17.29
C LEU A 313 -9.75 -15.40 17.55
N GLY A 314 -9.25 -14.21 17.20
CA GLY A 314 -7.87 -13.79 17.49
C GLY A 314 -7.53 -13.83 18.97
N ALA A 315 -8.34 -13.17 19.82
CA ALA A 315 -8.14 -13.20 21.27
C ALA A 315 -8.21 -14.63 21.85
N ALA A 316 -9.12 -15.46 21.35
CA ALA A 316 -9.21 -16.87 21.76
C ALA A 316 -7.98 -17.68 21.35
N ILE A 317 -7.42 -17.43 20.16
CA ILE A 317 -6.20 -18.08 19.68
C ILE A 317 -4.98 -17.65 20.50
N GLU A 318 -4.82 -16.35 20.77
CA GLU A 318 -3.73 -15.83 21.60
C GLU A 318 -3.71 -16.48 22.99
N GLU A 319 -4.89 -16.62 23.62
CA GLU A 319 -5.00 -17.29 24.92
C GLU A 319 -4.67 -18.79 24.82
N ARG A 320 -5.15 -19.49 23.77
CA ARG A 320 -4.83 -20.91 23.56
C ARG A 320 -3.33 -21.14 23.35
N VAL A 321 -2.66 -20.28 22.57
CA VAL A 321 -1.21 -20.34 22.35
C VAL A 321 -0.49 -20.15 23.68
N ARG A 322 -0.87 -19.14 24.48
CA ARG A 322 -0.29 -18.89 25.80
C ARG A 322 -0.43 -20.08 26.74
N LEU A 323 -1.63 -20.66 26.83
CA LEU A 323 -1.88 -21.83 27.69
C LEU A 323 -1.06 -23.04 27.25
N LEU A 324 -1.03 -23.33 25.95
CA LEU A 324 -0.27 -24.44 25.39
C LEU A 324 1.24 -24.29 25.65
N GLU A 325 1.80 -23.09 25.43
CA GLU A 325 3.22 -22.80 25.64
C GLU A 325 3.63 -22.79 27.12
N SER A 326 2.68 -22.56 28.04
CA SER A 326 2.93 -22.55 29.48
C SER A 326 3.11 -23.96 30.07
N ASP A 327 2.64 -25.00 29.39
CA ASP A 327 2.78 -26.40 29.81
C ASP A 327 4.22 -26.88 29.61
N ARG A 328 5.01 -26.81 30.69
CA ARG A 328 6.43 -27.17 30.64
C ARG A 328 6.69 -28.68 30.56
N GLU A 329 5.69 -29.50 30.91
CA GLU A 329 5.79 -30.96 30.88
C GLU A 329 5.72 -31.51 29.45
N ARG A 330 5.04 -30.81 28.54
CA ARG A 330 4.96 -31.21 27.13
C ARG A 330 6.25 -30.91 26.35
N PRO A 331 6.62 -31.77 25.38
CA PRO A 331 7.73 -31.51 24.47
C PRO A 331 7.55 -30.21 23.68
N LEU A 332 8.65 -29.51 23.41
CA LEU A 332 8.65 -28.22 22.68
C LEU A 332 7.88 -28.29 21.34
N ALA A 333 8.02 -29.40 20.60
CA ALA A 333 7.36 -29.58 19.30
C ALA A 333 5.82 -29.63 19.37
N ILE A 334 5.27 -29.99 20.54
CA ILE A 334 3.83 -30.08 20.79
C ILE A 334 3.32 -28.77 21.41
N ARG A 335 4.07 -28.20 22.36
CA ARG A 335 3.67 -26.94 23.01
C ARG A 335 3.91 -25.67 22.17
N ASP A 336 4.70 -25.76 21.10
CA ASP A 336 4.88 -24.66 20.15
C ASP A 336 3.54 -24.32 19.46
N GLY A 337 2.98 -23.17 19.82
CA GLY A 337 1.67 -22.69 19.37
C GLY A 337 1.73 -21.81 18.11
N ASP A 338 2.91 -21.55 17.54
CA ASP A 338 3.09 -20.63 16.41
C ASP A 338 2.26 -21.02 15.16
N TRP A 339 1.95 -22.31 14.99
CA TRP A 339 1.09 -22.79 13.92
C TRP A 339 -0.34 -22.23 13.98
N LEU A 340 -0.89 -21.97 15.17
CA LEU A 340 -2.21 -21.35 15.34
C LEU A 340 -2.17 -19.88 14.90
N THR A 341 -1.14 -19.15 15.32
CA THR A 341 -0.93 -17.75 14.95
C THR A 341 -0.76 -17.59 13.43
N ARG A 342 0.06 -18.45 12.80
CA ARG A 342 0.22 -18.47 11.34
C ARG A 342 -1.07 -18.80 10.61
N ALA A 343 -1.80 -19.82 11.07
CA ALA A 343 -3.07 -20.22 10.48
C ALA A 343 -4.14 -19.11 10.59
N HIS A 344 -4.21 -18.42 11.73
CA HIS A 344 -5.10 -17.27 11.93
C HIS A 344 -4.74 -16.09 11.03
N ARG A 345 -3.45 -15.75 10.93
CA ARG A 345 -2.97 -14.70 10.03
C ARG A 345 -3.33 -15.02 8.57
N ARG A 346 -3.11 -16.27 8.14
CA ARG A 346 -3.51 -16.75 6.80
C ARG A 346 -5.01 -16.61 6.58
N LEU A 347 -5.83 -17.00 7.55
CA LEU A 347 -7.29 -16.85 7.48
C LEU A 347 -7.67 -15.39 7.22
N LEU A 348 -7.12 -14.45 7.99
CA LEU A 348 -7.42 -13.03 7.86
C LEU A 348 -7.01 -12.47 6.50
N VAL A 349 -5.80 -12.79 6.02
CA VAL A 349 -5.34 -12.39 4.68
C VAL A 349 -6.28 -12.92 3.60
N SER A 350 -6.67 -14.20 3.70
CA SER A 350 -7.53 -14.84 2.69
C SER A 350 -8.96 -14.31 2.70
N ARG A 351 -9.51 -13.89 3.84
CA ARG A 351 -10.79 -13.17 3.92
C ARG A 351 -10.76 -11.87 3.14
N GLN A 352 -9.70 -11.10 3.31
CA GLN A 352 -9.57 -9.85 2.60
C GLN A 352 -9.41 -10.08 1.08
N VAL A 353 -8.61 -11.08 0.70
CA VAL A 353 -8.45 -11.51 -0.70
C VAL A 353 -9.79 -11.89 -1.33
N LEU A 354 -10.63 -12.67 -0.65
CA LEU A 354 -11.99 -13.01 -1.11
C LEU A 354 -12.88 -11.76 -1.24
N SER A 355 -12.88 -10.90 -0.23
CA SER A 355 -13.66 -9.66 -0.25
C SER A 355 -13.35 -8.82 -1.49
N ARG A 356 -12.05 -8.61 -1.76
CA ARG A 356 -11.56 -7.80 -2.89
C ARG A 356 -11.74 -8.50 -4.24
N SER A 357 -11.73 -9.84 -4.28
CA SER A 357 -11.98 -10.57 -5.52
C SER A 357 -13.42 -10.43 -6.01
N TYR A 358 -14.40 -10.25 -5.12
CA TYR A 358 -15.78 -9.89 -5.52
C TYR A 358 -15.89 -8.50 -6.13
N VAL A 359 -15.14 -7.52 -5.61
CA VAL A 359 -15.08 -6.17 -6.20
C VAL A 359 -14.50 -6.26 -7.60
N PHE A 360 -13.39 -6.97 -7.77
CA PHE A 360 -12.79 -7.22 -9.06
C PHE A 360 -13.78 -7.87 -10.04
N ALA A 361 -14.45 -8.96 -9.63
CA ALA A 361 -15.39 -9.70 -10.46
C ALA A 361 -16.61 -8.85 -10.90
N TYR A 362 -17.11 -7.97 -10.03
CA TYR A 362 -18.21 -7.06 -10.37
C TYR A 362 -17.87 -6.18 -11.57
N TYR A 363 -16.69 -5.57 -11.61
CA TYR A 363 -16.31 -4.71 -12.75
C TYR A 363 -15.81 -5.53 -13.95
N MET A 364 -15.01 -6.58 -13.72
CA MET A 364 -14.44 -7.40 -14.80
C MET A 364 -15.51 -8.07 -15.66
N PHE A 365 -16.58 -8.56 -15.04
CA PHE A 365 -17.65 -9.28 -15.74
C PHE A 365 -18.92 -8.43 -15.93
N GLY A 366 -18.82 -7.10 -15.77
CA GLY A 366 -19.96 -6.17 -15.84
C GLY A 366 -20.31 -5.63 -17.22
N GLY A 367 -19.60 -6.10 -18.26
CA GLY A 367 -19.92 -5.87 -19.69
C GLY A 367 -19.71 -4.45 -20.23
N HIS A 368 -19.86 -3.40 -19.43
CA HIS A 368 -19.91 -2.01 -19.93
C HIS A 368 -18.80 -1.08 -19.45
N GLU A 369 -18.12 -1.39 -18.33
CA GLU A 369 -17.22 -0.44 -17.67
C GLU A 369 -15.74 -0.64 -17.97
N LEU A 370 -15.35 -1.86 -18.36
CA LEU A 370 -13.98 -2.22 -18.71
C LEU A 370 -13.93 -2.70 -20.15
N ARG A 371 -13.09 -2.07 -20.96
CA ARG A 371 -12.95 -2.41 -22.38
C ARG A 371 -11.99 -3.59 -22.53
N THR A 372 -12.51 -4.72 -23.01
CA THR A 372 -11.72 -5.88 -23.42
C THR A 372 -11.42 -5.83 -24.90
N ARG A 373 -10.27 -6.40 -25.29
CA ARG A 373 -9.85 -6.48 -26.70
C ARG A 373 -10.84 -7.35 -27.49
N PRO A 374 -11.36 -6.90 -28.65
CA PRO A 374 -12.40 -7.61 -29.40
C PRO A 374 -12.04 -9.05 -29.77
N ALA A 375 -10.76 -9.33 -30.06
CA ALA A 375 -10.27 -10.66 -30.45
C ALA A 375 -10.27 -11.68 -29.29
N GLU A 376 -10.39 -11.24 -28.04
CA GLU A 376 -10.21 -12.08 -26.86
C GLU A 376 -11.51 -12.29 -26.05
N ARG A 377 -12.66 -11.83 -26.57
CA ARG A 377 -13.96 -11.99 -25.90
C ARG A 377 -14.34 -13.44 -25.63
N ALA A 378 -13.92 -14.38 -26.49
CA ALA A 378 -14.10 -15.81 -26.26
C ALA A 378 -13.27 -16.31 -25.07
N ASN A 379 -12.06 -15.79 -24.90
CA ASN A 379 -11.16 -16.14 -23.78
C ASN A 379 -11.70 -15.63 -22.44
N LEU A 380 -12.42 -14.50 -22.45
CA LEU A 380 -13.05 -13.95 -21.23
C LEU A 380 -14.01 -14.94 -20.57
N GLY A 381 -14.78 -15.71 -21.35
CA GLY A 381 -15.71 -16.71 -20.80
C GLY A 381 -14.96 -17.85 -20.10
N VAL A 382 -13.88 -18.33 -20.69
CA VAL A 382 -13.02 -19.39 -20.12
C VAL A 382 -12.31 -18.87 -18.86
N ALA A 383 -11.70 -17.69 -18.92
CA ALA A 383 -11.03 -17.06 -17.80
C ALA A 383 -12.00 -16.75 -16.64
N ARG A 384 -13.23 -16.29 -16.95
CA ARG A 384 -14.30 -16.11 -15.96
C ARG A 384 -14.64 -17.41 -15.25
N ASN A 385 -14.84 -18.50 -16.00
CA ASN A 385 -15.17 -19.80 -15.40
C ASN A 385 -14.04 -20.31 -14.49
N LEU A 386 -12.79 -20.15 -14.92
CA LEU A 386 -11.61 -20.48 -14.13
C LEU A 386 -11.57 -19.67 -12.83
N PHE A 387 -11.72 -18.34 -12.94
CA PHE A 387 -11.73 -17.43 -11.80
C PHE A 387 -12.85 -17.78 -10.81
N GLU A 388 -14.09 -17.93 -11.28
CA GLU A 388 -15.24 -18.22 -10.42
C GLU A 388 -15.10 -19.59 -9.75
N HIS A 389 -14.50 -20.58 -10.42
CA HIS A 389 -14.17 -21.88 -9.83
C HIS A 389 -13.09 -21.75 -8.74
N GLN A 390 -12.01 -21.03 -9.00
CA GLN A 390 -10.94 -20.78 -8.02
C GLN A 390 -11.46 -20.00 -6.81
N GLN A 391 -12.31 -18.99 -7.03
CA GLN A 391 -12.96 -18.21 -5.98
C GLN A 391 -13.84 -19.11 -5.10
N GLU A 392 -14.63 -20.01 -5.71
CA GLU A 392 -15.42 -20.99 -4.97
C GLU A 392 -14.54 -21.90 -4.12
N GLN A 393 -13.51 -22.52 -4.73
CA GLN A 393 -12.58 -23.39 -3.99
C GLN A 393 -11.91 -22.68 -2.82
N LEU A 394 -11.48 -21.43 -3.03
CA LEU A 394 -10.86 -20.61 -1.99
C LEU A 394 -11.84 -20.36 -0.84
N GLU A 395 -13.07 -19.93 -1.14
CA GLU A 395 -14.11 -19.69 -0.13
C GLU A 395 -14.34 -20.94 0.72
N ARG A 396 -14.53 -22.09 0.09
CA ARG A 396 -14.74 -23.38 0.78
C ARG A 396 -13.61 -23.72 1.76
N HIS A 397 -12.36 -23.53 1.36
CA HIS A 397 -11.21 -23.86 2.20
C HIS A 397 -10.96 -22.81 3.29
N VAL A 398 -11.27 -21.54 3.03
CA VAL A 398 -11.20 -20.46 4.03
C VAL A 398 -12.24 -20.69 5.13
N GLU A 399 -13.47 -21.10 4.79
CA GLU A 399 -14.47 -21.47 5.79
C GLU A 399 -14.04 -22.70 6.60
N HIS A 400 -13.41 -23.69 5.96
CA HIS A 400 -12.87 -24.86 6.65
C HIS A 400 -11.77 -24.47 7.66
N LEU A 401 -10.85 -23.61 7.25
CA LEU A 401 -9.79 -23.11 8.13
C LEU A 401 -10.36 -22.33 9.31
N SER A 402 -11.33 -21.44 9.08
CA SER A 402 -12.02 -20.68 10.12
C SER A 402 -12.64 -21.60 11.18
N ARG A 403 -13.33 -22.66 10.74
CA ARG A 403 -13.91 -23.66 11.65
C ARG A 403 -12.86 -24.44 12.42
N SER A 404 -11.86 -24.99 11.73
CA SER A 404 -10.80 -25.78 12.37
C SER A 404 -10.11 -24.99 13.48
N LEU A 405 -9.95 -23.68 13.28
CA LEU A 405 -9.42 -22.78 14.30
C LEU A 405 -10.45 -22.51 15.40
N ALA A 406 -11.73 -22.30 15.08
CA ALA A 406 -12.75 -22.08 16.10
C ALA A 406 -12.95 -23.29 17.04
N GLU A 407 -12.96 -24.51 16.50
CA GLU A 407 -13.22 -25.77 17.21
C GLU A 407 -12.06 -26.25 18.11
N SER A 408 -10.85 -25.69 17.96
CA SER A 408 -9.67 -26.00 18.77
C SER A 408 -9.73 -25.49 20.23
N ALA A 409 -10.93 -25.46 20.84
CA ALA A 409 -11.21 -24.73 22.06
C ALA A 409 -10.57 -25.28 23.34
N ASP A 410 -10.16 -26.56 23.37
CA ASP A 410 -9.62 -27.21 24.58
C ASP A 410 -8.26 -27.88 24.33
N LEU A 411 -7.31 -27.11 23.77
CA LEU A 411 -5.95 -27.60 23.50
C LEU A 411 -5.13 -27.87 24.77
N ALA A 412 -5.40 -27.16 25.87
CA ALA A 412 -4.65 -27.30 27.12
C ALA A 412 -4.91 -28.65 27.81
N GLY A 413 -6.15 -29.15 27.78
CA GLY A 413 -6.54 -30.45 28.31
C GLY A 413 -6.40 -31.61 27.31
N ALA A 414 -6.14 -31.33 26.03
CA ALA A 414 -6.13 -32.36 24.99
C ALA A 414 -4.93 -33.32 25.09
N PRO A 415 -5.10 -34.61 24.74
CA PRO A 415 -3.98 -35.53 24.55
C PRO A 415 -3.04 -35.07 23.44
N ASP A 416 -1.73 -35.34 23.59
CA ASP A 416 -0.71 -34.96 22.60
C ASP A 416 -1.05 -35.38 21.16
N ALA A 417 -1.62 -36.59 20.98
CA ALA A 417 -2.02 -37.11 19.68
C ALA A 417 -3.09 -36.24 18.98
N GLU A 418 -4.02 -35.67 19.75
CA GLU A 418 -5.07 -34.80 19.22
C GLU A 418 -4.50 -33.43 18.85
N ILE A 419 -3.58 -32.88 19.66
CA ILE A 419 -2.87 -31.62 19.34
C ILE A 419 -2.08 -31.77 18.04
N VAL A 420 -1.37 -32.90 17.86
CA VAL A 420 -0.61 -33.19 16.63
C VAL A 420 -1.54 -33.28 15.42
N LYS A 421 -2.71 -33.92 15.56
CA LYS A 421 -3.71 -34.03 14.49
C LYS A 421 -4.29 -32.66 14.11
N GLN A 422 -4.60 -31.82 15.10
CA GLN A 422 -5.09 -30.46 14.86
C GLN A 422 -4.02 -29.59 14.20
N LYS A 423 -2.77 -29.65 14.67
CA LYS A 423 -1.61 -28.99 14.05
C LYS A 423 -1.45 -29.39 12.58
N GLN A 424 -1.48 -30.68 12.27
CA GLN A 424 -1.36 -31.17 10.89
C GLN A 424 -2.51 -30.70 10.00
N THR A 425 -3.73 -30.70 10.53
CA THR A 425 -4.94 -30.22 9.82
C THR A 425 -4.82 -28.74 9.50
N ALA A 426 -4.49 -27.91 10.50
CA ALA A 426 -4.33 -26.47 10.34
C ALA A 426 -3.21 -26.10 9.35
N ILE A 427 -2.06 -26.78 9.42
CA ILE A 427 -0.94 -26.57 8.48
C ILE A 427 -1.38 -26.94 7.04
N THR A 428 -2.08 -28.05 6.87
CA THR A 428 -2.54 -28.51 5.55
C THR A 428 -3.55 -27.53 4.94
N LEU A 429 -4.51 -27.07 5.73
CA LEU A 429 -5.51 -26.09 5.30
C LEU A 429 -4.87 -24.73 4.99
N THR A 430 -3.93 -24.28 5.83
CA THR A 430 -3.17 -23.04 5.63
C THR A 430 -2.44 -23.05 4.29
N LYS A 431 -1.70 -24.14 3.99
CA LYS A 431 -0.99 -24.31 2.71
C LYS A 431 -1.94 -24.37 1.52
N THR A 432 -3.07 -25.06 1.67
CA THR A 432 -4.07 -25.16 0.59
C THR A 432 -4.68 -23.80 0.28
N VAL A 433 -5.07 -23.05 1.31
CA VAL A 433 -5.62 -21.70 1.17
C VAL A 433 -4.59 -20.75 0.54
N GLU A 434 -3.33 -20.84 0.96
CA GLU A 434 -2.23 -20.05 0.40
C GLU A 434 -2.05 -20.30 -1.11
N ARG A 435 -2.00 -21.58 -1.50
CA ARG A 435 -1.91 -21.97 -2.92
C ARG A 435 -3.08 -21.42 -3.73
N LEU A 436 -4.30 -21.57 -3.22
CA LEU A 436 -5.53 -21.08 -3.89
C LEU A 436 -5.54 -19.56 -4.03
N CYS A 437 -5.06 -18.81 -3.03
CA CYS A 437 -4.87 -17.37 -3.15
C CYS A 437 -3.87 -17.03 -4.26
N GLY A 438 -2.70 -17.71 -4.29
CA GLY A 438 -1.70 -17.49 -5.33
C GLY A 438 -2.22 -17.81 -6.74
N GLU A 439 -2.98 -18.89 -6.91
CA GLU A 439 -3.62 -19.25 -8.18
C GLU A 439 -4.63 -18.20 -8.63
N MET A 440 -5.44 -17.66 -7.71
CA MET A 440 -6.38 -16.59 -8.02
C MET A 440 -5.68 -15.30 -8.43
N TYR A 441 -4.57 -14.94 -7.78
CA TYR A 441 -3.76 -13.79 -8.19
C TYR A 441 -3.18 -13.96 -9.59
N LYS A 442 -2.65 -15.14 -9.92
CA LYS A 442 -2.17 -15.46 -11.28
C LYS A 442 -3.30 -15.38 -12.30
N CYS A 443 -4.45 -15.96 -12.01
CA CYS A 443 -5.61 -15.87 -12.90
C CYS A 443 -6.02 -14.41 -13.16
N ILE A 444 -6.03 -13.56 -12.12
CA ILE A 444 -6.32 -12.14 -12.30
C ILE A 444 -5.24 -11.46 -13.16
N GLN A 445 -3.97 -11.57 -12.77
CA GLN A 445 -2.87 -10.83 -13.40
C GLN A 445 -2.54 -11.29 -14.82
N ASP A 446 -2.53 -12.60 -15.05
CA ASP A 446 -2.00 -13.21 -16.27
C ASP A 446 -3.11 -13.56 -17.28
N GLU A 447 -4.31 -13.91 -16.82
CA GLU A 447 -5.42 -14.35 -17.69
C GLU A 447 -6.50 -13.29 -17.90
N LEU A 448 -6.82 -12.46 -16.89
CA LEU A 448 -7.94 -11.50 -16.96
C LEU A 448 -7.48 -10.08 -17.31
N LEU A 449 -6.46 -9.56 -16.61
CA LEU A 449 -5.99 -8.19 -16.83
C LEU A 449 -5.28 -8.00 -18.17
N THR A 450 -4.70 -9.07 -18.72
CA THR A 450 -4.09 -9.08 -20.06
C THR A 450 -5.11 -8.85 -21.18
N LEU A 451 -6.40 -9.14 -20.93
CA LEU A 451 -7.49 -8.96 -21.88
C LEU A 451 -7.95 -7.50 -22.04
N LEU A 452 -7.52 -6.63 -21.13
CA LEU A 452 -7.94 -5.24 -21.11
C LEU A 452 -7.22 -4.41 -22.18
N VAL A 453 -7.91 -3.41 -22.71
CA VAL A 453 -7.31 -2.40 -23.58
C VAL A 453 -6.38 -1.49 -22.78
N GLU A 454 -6.85 -1.05 -21.61
CA GLU A 454 -6.05 -0.27 -20.66
C GLU A 454 -5.29 -1.22 -19.73
N PRO A 455 -3.95 -1.19 -19.74
CA PRO A 455 -3.17 -2.09 -18.91
C PRO A 455 -3.36 -1.76 -17.43
N MET A 456 -3.65 -2.79 -16.65
CA MET A 456 -3.77 -2.70 -15.19
C MET A 456 -2.88 -3.77 -14.57
N SER A 457 -2.48 -3.57 -13.31
CA SER A 457 -1.72 -4.54 -12.54
C SER A 457 -2.17 -4.55 -11.09
N ILE A 458 -1.92 -5.69 -10.44
CA ILE A 458 -2.12 -5.87 -9.00
C ILE A 458 -0.78 -6.06 -8.30
N ALA A 459 -0.76 -5.83 -7.00
CA ALA A 459 0.40 -6.18 -6.20
C ALA A 459 0.59 -7.70 -6.18
N ALA A 460 1.85 -8.15 -6.22
CA ALA A 460 2.18 -9.57 -6.14
C ALA A 460 1.59 -10.20 -4.87
N TYR A 461 1.18 -11.47 -4.96
CA TYR A 461 0.68 -12.19 -3.81
C TYR A 461 1.80 -12.40 -2.79
N ARG A 462 1.64 -11.84 -1.59
CA ARG A 462 2.52 -12.07 -0.46
C ARG A 462 1.76 -12.85 0.62
N PRO A 463 2.13 -14.11 0.88
CA PRO A 463 1.42 -14.94 1.84
C PRO A 463 1.40 -14.31 3.24
N ASP A 464 2.47 -13.69 3.71
CA ASP A 464 2.52 -13.11 5.06
C ASP A 464 1.89 -11.71 5.16
N GLY A 465 1.26 -11.25 4.07
CA GLY A 465 0.77 -9.89 3.91
C GLY A 465 1.81 -8.96 3.26
N PRO A 466 1.49 -7.66 3.15
CA PRO A 466 2.42 -6.66 2.63
C PRO A 466 3.73 -6.63 3.40
N ASP A 467 4.84 -6.35 2.72
CA ASP A 467 6.13 -6.23 3.39
C ASP A 467 6.10 -5.09 4.40
N ARG A 468 6.67 -5.36 5.57
CA ARG A 468 6.89 -4.32 6.57
C ARG A 468 7.94 -3.36 6.04
N ALA A 469 7.49 -2.17 5.68
CA ALA A 469 8.34 -1.17 5.09
C ALA A 469 9.40 -0.69 6.09
N LYS A 470 10.61 -0.48 5.58
CA LYS A 470 11.63 0.26 6.33
C LYS A 470 11.27 1.75 6.26
N PRO A 471 11.10 2.42 7.41
CA PRO A 471 10.85 3.86 7.39
C PRO A 471 12.06 4.57 6.77
N ALA A 472 11.78 5.50 5.86
CA ALA A 472 12.79 6.37 5.28
C ALA A 472 13.25 7.45 6.27
N ILE A 473 12.37 7.79 7.22
CA ILE A 473 12.56 8.75 8.31
C ILE A 473 11.90 8.18 9.56
#